data_AF-A0A6G2JIX1-F1
#
_entry.id   AF-A0A6G2JIX1-F1
#
_cell.length_a   1.000
_cell.length_b   1.000
_cell.length_c   1.000
_cell.angle_alpha   90.00
_cell.angle_beta   90.00
_cell.angle_gamma   90.00
#
_symmetry.space_group_name_H-M   'P 1'
#
loop_
_entity.id
_entity.type
_entity.pdbx_description
1 polymer ?
#
loop_
_entity_poly.entity_id
_entity_poly.type
_entity_poly.pdbx_seq_one_letter_code
_entity_poly.pdbx_strand_id
1 'polypeptide(L)'
;MISGQETRDRFREVLGSDVGDEFYGLYCDYHDAQVLFEEYRVLFGNPKDVNMLNAIGGRFFGLIQQIMQDSLILFITRLTDRPTMGGHECLSIRILPLRIKDDQNREIPDRFRDPEWVKKLDELVKKAKKKAKYARQHRDKRIAHHDRDTTIPYESASPLKPLNIIEVKHALKRICIVIYYVLAKMEPGTHFLNTLVYQSGAGDFLAHERLRIELLLTIGSHVDSEINPNTPFYRRANSVFDRFNVDLSRLDSETRSKYMELFRDFEWEVKGFRDKGVS
;
A
#
# COMPACT_ATOMS: atom_id res chain seq x y z
N MET A 1 -2.14 7.02 -19.99
CA MET A 1 -1.35 6.38 -18.93
C MET A 1 -0.15 5.76 -19.63
N ILE A 2 1.08 6.16 -19.30
CA ILE A 2 2.28 5.51 -19.85
C ILE A 2 2.30 4.09 -19.27
N SER A 3 2.53 3.08 -20.11
CA SER A 3 2.61 1.69 -19.68
C SER A 3 3.86 1.43 -18.82
N GLY A 4 3.87 0.33 -18.06
CA GLY A 4 5.05 -0.07 -17.28
C GLY A 4 6.28 -0.27 -18.15
N GLN A 5 6.11 -0.83 -19.35
CA GLN A 5 7.20 -1.03 -20.31
C GLN A 5 7.77 0.30 -20.82
N GLU A 6 6.91 1.24 -21.22
CA GLU A 6 7.36 2.57 -21.64
C GLU A 6 8.04 3.34 -20.50
N THR A 7 7.59 3.17 -19.25
CA THR A 7 8.24 3.78 -18.07
C THR A 7 9.64 3.21 -17.85
N ARG A 8 9.77 1.88 -17.96
CA ARG A 8 11.06 1.19 -17.87
C ARG A 8 12.03 1.64 -18.97
N ASP A 9 11.57 1.67 -20.22
CA ASP A 9 12.39 2.05 -21.36
C ASP A 9 12.86 3.51 -21.25
N ARG A 10 12.00 4.40 -20.75
CA ARG A 10 12.38 5.78 -20.43
C ARG A 10 13.45 5.85 -19.34
N PHE A 11 13.36 5.03 -18.29
CA PHE A 11 14.39 5.01 -17.25
C PHE A 11 15.74 4.52 -17.78
N ARG A 12 15.74 3.51 -18.65
CA ARG A 12 16.94 3.02 -19.35
C ARG A 12 17.57 4.10 -20.22
N GLU A 13 16.76 4.81 -21.01
CA GLU A 13 17.23 5.90 -21.87
C GLU A 13 17.93 7.01 -21.05
N VAL A 14 17.40 7.31 -19.86
CA VAL A 14 17.87 8.43 -19.04
C VAL A 14 19.04 8.06 -18.13
N LEU A 15 19.04 6.87 -17.53
CA LEU A 15 19.99 6.44 -16.50
C LEU A 15 21.03 5.42 -17.00
N GLY A 16 20.92 4.94 -18.24
CA GLY A 16 21.62 3.75 -18.73
C GLY A 16 20.81 2.48 -18.44
N SER A 17 21.08 1.40 -19.19
CA SER A 17 20.26 0.19 -19.17
C SER A 17 20.21 -0.44 -17.78
N ASP A 18 21.37 -0.70 -17.17
CA ASP A 18 21.46 -1.41 -15.89
C ASP A 18 20.83 -0.61 -14.73
N VAL A 19 21.22 0.67 -14.60
CA VAL A 19 20.70 1.54 -13.52
C VAL A 19 19.24 1.88 -13.75
N GLY A 20 18.81 2.03 -15.01
CA GLY A 20 17.42 2.24 -15.37
C GLY A 20 16.53 1.06 -14.98
N ASP A 21 17.00 -0.18 -15.18
CA ASP A 21 16.28 -1.39 -14.77
C ASP A 21 16.19 -1.54 -13.25
N GLU A 22 17.31 -1.35 -12.54
CA GLU A 22 17.33 -1.35 -11.08
C GLU A 22 16.39 -0.26 -10.53
N PHE A 23 16.45 0.95 -11.10
CA PHE A 23 15.61 2.05 -10.68
C PHE A 23 14.13 1.80 -10.94
N TYR A 24 13.77 1.22 -12.10
CA TYR A 24 12.40 0.82 -12.42
C TYR A 24 11.85 -0.18 -11.40
N GLY A 25 12.61 -1.23 -11.08
CA GLY A 25 12.20 -2.20 -10.08
C GLY A 25 11.99 -1.58 -8.69
N LEU A 26 12.90 -0.70 -8.26
CA LEU A 26 12.76 0.04 -6.99
C LEU A 26 11.55 0.97 -6.97
N TYR A 27 11.27 1.62 -8.10
CA TYR A 27 10.11 2.48 -8.29
C TYR A 27 8.81 1.68 -8.15
N CYS A 28 8.70 0.54 -8.86
CA CYS A 28 7.55 -0.36 -8.74
C CYS A 28 7.37 -0.90 -7.32
N ASP A 29 8.42 -1.44 -6.70
CA ASP A 29 8.36 -1.98 -5.33
C ASP A 29 7.92 -0.92 -4.32
N TYR A 30 8.39 0.33 -4.47
CA TYR A 30 7.94 1.43 -3.64
C TYR A 30 6.46 1.74 -3.85
N HIS A 31 5.98 1.77 -5.09
CA HIS A 31 4.58 2.05 -5.40
C HIS A 31 3.65 0.95 -4.90
N ASP A 32 4.03 -0.33 -5.02
CA ASP A 32 3.27 -1.45 -4.46
C ASP A 32 3.19 -1.34 -2.93
N ALA A 33 4.29 -0.95 -2.28
CA ALA A 33 4.31 -0.70 -0.84
C ALA A 33 3.42 0.49 -0.44
N GLN A 34 3.32 1.54 -1.26
CA GLN A 34 2.39 2.64 -1.03
C GLN A 34 0.93 2.18 -1.15
N VAL A 35 0.59 1.46 -2.22
CA VAL A 35 -0.76 0.92 -2.43
C VAL A 35 -1.18 0.06 -1.24
N LEU A 36 -0.33 -0.88 -0.83
CA LEU A 36 -0.61 -1.72 0.34
C LEU A 36 -0.78 -0.90 1.63
N PHE A 37 0.04 0.12 1.82
CA PHE A 37 -0.05 0.99 3.00
C PHE A 37 -1.36 1.78 3.02
N GLU A 38 -1.81 2.26 1.87
CA GLU A 38 -3.07 2.98 1.74
C GLU A 38 -4.27 2.07 2.00
N GLU A 39 -4.28 0.86 1.43
CA GLU A 39 -5.30 -0.15 1.73
C GLU A 39 -5.34 -0.49 3.22
N TYR A 40 -4.18 -0.68 3.85
CA TYR A 40 -4.08 -0.91 5.29
C TYR A 40 -4.66 0.26 6.08
N ARG A 41 -4.32 1.50 5.69
CA ARG A 41 -4.78 2.72 6.36
C ARG A 41 -6.30 2.87 6.24
N VAL A 42 -6.87 2.53 5.09
CA VAL A 42 -8.32 2.59 4.86
C VAL A 42 -9.05 1.58 5.75
N LEU A 43 -8.60 0.31 5.76
CA LEU A 43 -9.25 -0.74 6.56
C LEU A 43 -9.06 -0.56 8.08
N PHE A 44 -7.85 -0.20 8.51
CA PHE A 44 -7.45 -0.32 9.92
C PHE A 44 -7.02 1.00 10.57
N GLY A 45 -7.07 2.12 9.83
CA GLY A 45 -6.66 3.43 10.33
C GLY A 45 -7.74 4.16 11.15
N ASN A 46 -8.98 3.69 11.11
CA ASN A 46 -10.12 4.32 11.79
C ASN A 46 -10.82 3.31 12.72
N PRO A 47 -11.03 3.64 14.01
CA PRO A 47 -11.74 2.78 14.95
C PRO A 47 -13.16 2.37 14.51
N LYS A 48 -13.89 3.24 13.81
CA LYS A 48 -15.25 2.92 13.33
C LYS A 48 -15.22 1.78 12.32
N ASP A 49 -14.29 1.82 11.37
CA ASP A 49 -14.11 0.78 10.37
C ASP A 49 -13.63 -0.52 11.02
N VAL A 50 -12.66 -0.45 11.94
CA VAL A 50 -12.18 -1.62 12.69
C VAL A 50 -13.30 -2.31 13.47
N ASN A 51 -14.18 -1.56 14.14
CA ASN A 51 -15.31 -2.14 14.86
C ASN A 51 -16.29 -2.86 13.91
N MET A 52 -16.55 -2.29 12.74
CA MET A 52 -17.37 -2.92 11.71
C MET A 52 -16.73 -4.21 11.20
N LEU A 53 -15.45 -4.19 10.85
CA LEU A 53 -14.70 -5.37 10.43
C LEU A 53 -14.70 -6.46 11.51
N ASN A 54 -14.57 -6.07 12.79
CA ASN A 54 -14.65 -6.99 13.92
C ASN A 54 -16.01 -7.67 14.03
N ALA A 55 -17.10 -6.93 13.81
CA ALA A 55 -18.46 -7.45 13.84
C ALA A 55 -18.75 -8.41 12.67
N ILE A 56 -18.22 -8.12 11.48
CA ILE A 56 -18.43 -8.95 10.27
C ILE A 56 -17.60 -10.23 10.33
N GLY A 57 -16.35 -10.14 10.78
CA GLY A 57 -15.41 -11.26 10.69
C GLY A 57 -14.08 -10.98 11.37
N GLY A 58 -14.11 -10.58 12.65
CA GLY A 58 -12.91 -10.10 13.35
C GLY A 58 -11.70 -11.03 13.31
N ARG A 59 -11.89 -12.36 13.35
CA ARG A 59 -10.76 -13.30 13.22
C ARG A 59 -10.12 -13.25 11.82
N PHE A 60 -10.94 -13.15 10.77
CA PHE A 60 -10.45 -13.05 9.39
C PHE A 60 -9.74 -11.72 9.17
N PHE A 61 -10.35 -10.60 9.57
CA PHE A 61 -9.74 -9.29 9.39
C PHE A 61 -8.51 -9.08 10.29
N GLY A 62 -8.45 -9.70 11.47
CA GLY A 62 -7.24 -9.75 12.28
C GLY A 62 -6.08 -10.47 11.58
N LEU A 63 -6.36 -11.60 10.90
CA LEU A 63 -5.36 -12.29 10.08
C LEU A 63 -4.89 -11.44 8.90
N ILE A 64 -5.82 -10.80 8.18
CA ILE A 64 -5.49 -9.88 7.08
C ILE A 64 -4.64 -8.72 7.58
N GLN A 65 -5.01 -8.12 8.71
CA GLN A 65 -4.27 -7.03 9.32
C GLN A 65 -2.81 -7.45 9.58
N GLN A 66 -2.60 -8.62 10.17
CA GLN A 66 -1.27 -9.15 10.45
C GLN A 66 -0.46 -9.39 9.16
N ILE A 67 -1.07 -10.01 8.14
CA ILE A 67 -0.41 -10.27 6.85
C ILE A 67 0.01 -8.97 6.16
N MET A 68 -0.87 -7.95 6.15
CA MET A 68 -0.57 -6.65 5.54
C MET A 68 0.56 -5.94 6.30
N GLN A 69 0.54 -5.96 7.63
CA GLN A 69 1.62 -5.41 8.44
C GLN A 69 2.96 -6.08 8.15
N ASP A 70 2.99 -7.41 8.08
CA ASP A 70 4.21 -8.18 7.81
C ASP A 70 4.74 -7.88 6.42
N SER A 71 3.84 -7.81 5.44
CA SER A 71 4.17 -7.45 4.06
C SER A 71 4.77 -6.05 3.97
N LEU A 72 4.19 -5.05 4.64
CA LEU A 72 4.73 -3.68 4.71
C LEU A 72 6.15 -3.63 5.30
N ILE A 73 6.38 -4.40 6.36
CA ILE A 73 7.72 -4.53 6.98
C ILE A 73 8.70 -5.16 5.99
N LEU A 74 8.29 -6.20 5.26
CA LEU A 74 9.13 -6.86 4.26
C LEU A 74 9.43 -5.95 3.07
N PHE A 75 8.47 -5.15 2.59
CA PHE A 75 8.73 -4.13 1.56
C PHE A 75 9.79 -3.12 2.01
N ILE A 76 9.63 -2.55 3.21
CA ILE A 76 10.59 -1.58 3.74
C ILE A 76 11.99 -2.19 3.89
N THR A 77 12.08 -3.43 4.37
CA THR A 77 13.38 -4.08 4.57
C THR A 77 14.05 -4.38 3.23
N ARG A 78 13.38 -5.01 2.27
CA ARG A 78 13.92 -5.24 0.91
C ARG A 78 14.45 -3.96 0.27
N LEU A 79 13.66 -2.89 0.29
CA LEU A 79 14.06 -1.60 -0.28
C LEU A 79 15.29 -0.98 0.41
N THR A 80 15.61 -1.32 1.66
CA THR A 80 16.65 -0.66 2.47
C THR A 80 17.79 -1.57 2.99
N ASP A 81 17.76 -2.85 2.62
CA ASP A 81 18.73 -3.86 3.01
C ASP A 81 20.07 -3.70 2.30
N ARG A 82 21.03 -4.59 2.60
CA ARG A 82 22.33 -4.53 1.94
C ARG A 82 22.14 -4.84 0.45
N PRO A 83 22.88 -4.15 -0.45
CA PRO A 83 22.80 -4.42 -1.88
C PRO A 83 23.34 -5.81 -2.23
N THR A 84 23.99 -6.50 -1.29
CA THR A 84 24.40 -7.89 -1.41
C THR A 84 24.10 -8.67 -0.12
N MET A 85 23.58 -9.88 -0.28
CA MET A 85 23.29 -10.82 0.80
C MET A 85 23.67 -12.24 0.34
N GLY A 86 24.54 -12.92 1.10
CA GLY A 86 24.95 -14.30 0.77
C GLY A 86 25.62 -14.47 -0.60
N GLY A 87 26.23 -13.40 -1.15
CA GLY A 87 26.84 -13.42 -2.49
C GLY A 87 25.90 -13.04 -3.63
N HIS A 88 24.59 -12.87 -3.37
CA HIS A 88 23.63 -12.42 -4.37
C HIS A 88 23.36 -10.92 -4.26
N GLU A 89 23.22 -10.25 -5.41
CA GLU A 89 22.79 -8.86 -5.47
C GLU A 89 21.31 -8.74 -5.08
N CYS A 90 21.00 -7.72 -4.30
CA CYS A 90 19.67 -7.41 -3.81
C CYS A 90 19.25 -6.05 -4.33
N LEU A 91 18.02 -5.98 -4.87
CA LEU A 91 17.44 -4.74 -5.31
C LEU A 91 17.10 -3.86 -4.09
N SER A 92 17.93 -2.86 -3.83
CA SER A 92 17.76 -1.91 -2.72
C SER A 92 18.15 -0.52 -3.18
N ILE A 93 17.50 0.53 -2.64
CA ILE A 93 17.87 1.93 -2.89
C ILE A 93 19.35 2.24 -2.55
N ARG A 94 20.01 1.36 -1.80
CA ARG A 94 21.43 1.44 -1.47
C ARG A 94 22.36 1.11 -2.64
N ILE A 95 21.88 0.46 -3.69
CA ILE A 95 22.65 0.17 -4.90
C ILE A 95 22.86 1.43 -5.75
N LEU A 96 21.88 2.33 -5.78
CA LEU A 96 21.86 3.52 -6.64
C LEU A 96 23.12 4.40 -6.52
N PRO A 97 23.50 4.90 -5.31
CA PRO A 97 24.72 5.71 -5.21
C PRO A 97 26.01 4.93 -5.47
N LEU A 98 26.00 3.58 -5.42
CA LEU A 98 27.17 2.76 -5.74
C LEU A 98 27.34 2.65 -7.26
N ARG A 99 26.26 2.33 -7.98
CA ARG A 99 26.28 2.22 -9.45
C ARG A 99 26.55 3.55 -10.13
N ILE A 100 25.99 4.63 -9.61
CA ILE A 100 26.19 5.98 -10.18
C ILE A 100 27.63 6.48 -10.01
N LYS A 101 28.31 6.07 -8.93
CA LYS A 101 29.74 6.39 -8.71
C LYS A 101 30.69 5.51 -9.51
N ASP A 102 30.21 4.42 -10.08
CA ASP A 102 31.08 3.50 -10.79
C ASP A 102 31.54 4.14 -12.10
N ASP A 103 32.80 4.56 -12.13
CA ASP A 103 33.45 5.14 -13.31
C ASP A 103 33.56 4.14 -14.47
N GLN A 104 33.39 2.84 -14.21
CA GLN A 104 33.32 1.83 -15.26
C GLN A 104 31.95 1.78 -15.95
N ASN A 105 30.89 2.34 -15.34
CA ASN A 105 29.56 2.34 -15.93
C ASN A 105 29.37 3.48 -16.96
N ARG A 106 29.85 3.24 -18.18
CA ARG A 106 29.86 4.25 -19.27
C ARG A 106 28.48 4.65 -19.79
N GLU A 107 27.43 3.90 -19.45
CA GLU A 107 26.06 4.22 -19.90
C GLU A 107 25.42 5.35 -19.10
N ILE A 108 25.93 5.65 -17.90
CA ILE A 108 25.39 6.71 -17.04
C ILE A 108 25.83 8.09 -17.56
N PRO A 109 24.89 8.98 -17.93
CA PRO A 109 25.23 10.32 -18.42
C PRO A 109 25.92 11.20 -17.37
N ASP A 110 26.86 12.05 -17.81
CA ASP A 110 27.68 12.93 -16.93
C ASP A 110 26.87 13.78 -15.95
N ARG A 111 25.64 14.19 -16.31
CA ARG A 111 24.75 14.96 -15.43
C ARG A 111 24.43 14.25 -14.11
N PHE A 112 24.48 12.92 -14.07
CA PHE A 112 24.27 12.11 -12.87
C PHE A 112 25.56 11.83 -12.08
N ARG A 113 26.72 12.15 -12.65
CA ARG A 113 28.05 11.97 -12.02
C ARG A 113 28.47 13.16 -11.15
N ASP A 114 27.63 14.17 -11.01
CA ASP A 114 27.83 15.31 -10.12
C ASP A 114 28.11 14.85 -8.66
N PRO A 115 29.34 15.05 -8.13
CA PRO A 115 29.72 14.53 -6.83
C PRO A 115 28.84 15.02 -5.67
N GLU A 116 28.36 16.27 -5.71
CA GLU A 116 27.53 16.83 -4.65
C GLU A 116 26.11 16.24 -4.70
N TRP A 117 25.56 16.02 -5.89
CA TRP A 117 24.29 15.32 -6.06
C TRP A 117 24.36 13.87 -5.57
N VAL A 118 25.41 13.13 -5.92
CA VAL A 118 25.53 11.73 -5.48
C VAL A 118 25.80 11.63 -3.98
N LYS A 119 26.59 12.54 -3.40
CA LYS A 119 26.77 12.65 -1.95
C LYS A 119 25.42 12.90 -1.26
N LYS A 120 24.58 13.76 -1.82
CA LYS A 120 23.24 14.01 -1.28
C LYS A 120 22.34 12.78 -1.37
N LEU A 121 22.37 12.07 -2.49
CA LEU A 121 21.64 10.81 -2.66
C LEU A 121 22.05 9.80 -1.58
N ASP A 122 23.34 9.63 -1.34
CA ASP A 122 23.87 8.74 -0.29
C ASP A 122 23.40 9.16 1.13
N GLU A 123 23.36 10.45 1.44
CA GLU A 123 22.79 10.95 2.71
C GLU A 123 21.30 10.59 2.86
N LEU A 124 20.51 10.72 1.80
CA LEU A 124 19.09 10.40 1.81
C LEU A 124 18.87 8.90 2.02
N VAL A 125 19.66 8.07 1.33
CA VAL A 125 19.69 6.62 1.51
C VAL A 125 20.05 6.23 2.94
N LYS A 126 21.07 6.87 3.53
CA LYS A 126 21.45 6.66 4.95
C LYS A 126 20.31 7.02 5.90
N LYS A 127 19.58 8.11 5.65
CA LYS A 127 18.40 8.51 6.45
C LYS A 127 17.26 7.51 6.31
N ALA A 128 16.96 7.03 5.10
CA ALA A 128 15.97 5.99 4.87
C ALA A 128 16.32 4.69 5.59
N LYS A 129 17.58 4.23 5.45
CA LYS A 129 18.12 3.09 6.18
C LYS A 129 17.96 3.25 7.69
N LYS A 130 18.28 4.42 8.26
CA LYS A 130 18.15 4.66 9.70
C LYS A 130 16.69 4.54 10.15
N LYS A 131 15.75 5.11 9.39
CA LYS A 131 14.32 5.06 9.73
C LYS A 131 13.73 3.64 9.57
N ALA A 132 14.24 2.86 8.61
CA ALA A 132 13.88 1.45 8.42
C ALA A 132 14.45 0.49 9.48
N LYS A 133 15.27 0.95 10.44
CA LYS A 133 15.81 0.10 11.52
C LYS A 133 14.71 -0.65 12.27
N TYR A 134 13.59 0.03 12.50
CA TYR A 134 12.42 -0.54 13.15
C TYR A 134 11.85 -1.72 12.37
N ALA A 135 11.63 -1.56 11.07
CA ALA A 135 11.16 -2.64 10.21
C ALA A 135 12.13 -3.85 10.19
N ARG A 136 13.45 -3.59 10.15
CA ARG A 136 14.44 -4.67 10.25
C ARG A 136 14.35 -5.44 11.56
N GLN A 137 14.17 -4.75 12.70
CA GLN A 137 13.98 -5.43 13.98
C GLN A 137 12.75 -6.35 13.97
N HIS A 138 11.65 -5.90 13.38
CA HIS A 138 10.46 -6.76 13.23
C HIS A 138 10.69 -7.93 12.29
N ARG A 139 11.35 -7.72 11.16
CA ARG A 139 11.73 -8.82 10.26
C ARG A 139 12.58 -9.84 11.00
N ASP A 140 13.70 -9.40 11.58
CA ASP A 140 14.67 -10.29 12.19
C ASP A 140 14.05 -11.06 13.35
N LYS A 141 13.31 -10.38 14.22
CA LYS A 141 12.83 -10.99 15.46
C LYS A 141 11.50 -11.73 15.33
N ARG A 142 10.56 -11.23 14.53
CA ARG A 142 9.19 -11.77 14.49
C ARG A 142 8.89 -12.55 13.20
N ILE A 143 9.40 -12.11 12.06
CA ILE A 143 8.96 -12.65 10.75
C ILE A 143 9.92 -13.73 10.24
N ALA A 144 11.23 -13.48 10.27
CA ALA A 144 12.22 -14.31 9.59
C ALA A 144 12.87 -15.36 10.50
N HIS A 145 13.24 -14.99 11.73
CA HIS A 145 14.02 -15.89 12.61
C HIS A 145 13.27 -16.35 13.86
N HIS A 146 12.05 -15.85 14.09
CA HIS A 146 11.22 -16.22 15.24
C HIS A 146 12.04 -16.23 16.54
N ASP A 147 12.66 -15.09 16.84
CA ASP A 147 13.68 -14.93 17.87
C ASP A 147 13.15 -15.39 19.23
N ARG A 148 13.85 -16.37 19.80
CA ARG A 148 13.43 -17.10 21.00
C ARG A 148 13.13 -16.15 22.16
N ASP A 149 14.00 -15.16 22.35
CA ASP A 149 13.93 -14.19 23.45
C ASP A 149 12.73 -13.24 23.30
N THR A 150 12.25 -13.02 22.08
CA THR A 150 10.99 -12.27 21.86
C THR A 150 9.74 -13.12 21.82
N THR A 151 9.90 -14.45 21.72
CA THR A 151 8.80 -15.40 21.55
C THR A 151 8.38 -16.04 22.87
N ILE A 152 9.35 -16.35 23.73
CA ILE A 152 9.14 -16.95 25.04
C ILE A 152 9.33 -15.86 26.09
N PRO A 153 8.28 -15.38 26.76
CA PRO A 153 8.42 -14.37 27.80
C PRO A 153 9.13 -14.97 29.02
N TYR A 154 10.28 -14.42 29.39
CA TYR A 154 10.94 -14.62 30.68
C TYR A 154 11.36 -13.26 31.24
N GLU A 155 11.60 -13.15 32.56
CA GLU A 155 11.75 -11.87 33.27
C GLU A 155 12.86 -10.94 32.73
N SER A 156 13.88 -11.49 32.06
CA SER A 156 14.98 -10.71 31.45
C SER A 156 14.82 -10.47 29.94
N ALA A 157 13.74 -10.93 29.32
CA ALA A 157 13.47 -10.71 27.90
C ALA A 157 13.03 -9.26 27.64
N SER A 158 13.63 -8.61 26.63
CA SER A 158 13.16 -7.31 26.13
C SER A 158 12.11 -7.52 25.04
N PRO A 159 10.81 -7.33 25.32
CA PRO A 159 9.75 -7.59 24.34
C PRO A 159 9.93 -6.70 23.11
N LEU A 160 9.64 -7.26 21.93
CA LEU A 160 9.62 -6.50 20.70
C LEU A 160 8.52 -5.44 20.79
N LYS A 161 8.86 -4.19 20.49
CA LYS A 161 7.87 -3.09 20.50
C LYS A 161 6.72 -3.44 19.55
N PRO A 162 5.45 -3.17 19.92
CA PRO A 162 4.32 -3.39 19.02
C PRO A 162 4.48 -2.64 17.69
N LEU A 163 3.88 -3.16 16.61
CA LEU A 163 3.95 -2.54 15.30
C LEU A 163 3.29 -1.15 15.33
N ASN A 164 4.03 -0.12 14.95
CA ASN A 164 3.57 1.27 14.92
C ASN A 164 3.47 1.73 13.47
N ILE A 165 2.23 1.93 13.02
CA ILE A 165 1.94 2.34 11.64
C ILE A 165 2.53 3.72 11.29
N ILE A 166 2.72 4.59 12.28
CA ILE A 166 3.39 5.89 12.09
C ILE A 166 4.86 5.69 11.73
N GLU A 167 5.53 4.71 12.33
CA GLU A 167 6.92 4.36 12.00
C GLU A 167 7.03 3.79 10.57
N VAL A 168 6.06 2.95 10.16
CA VAL A 168 5.94 2.46 8.78
C VAL A 168 5.78 3.61 7.80
N LYS A 169 4.83 4.53 8.04
CA LYS A 169 4.61 5.74 7.23
C LYS A 169 5.89 6.56 7.09
N HIS A 170 6.58 6.80 8.21
CA HIS A 170 7.81 7.57 8.21
C HIS A 170 8.95 6.90 7.43
N ALA A 171 9.07 5.56 7.51
CA ALA A 171 10.06 4.83 6.74
C ALA A 171 9.76 4.92 5.23
N LEU A 172 8.51 4.66 4.82
CA LEU A 172 8.06 4.80 3.44
C LEU A 172 8.28 6.22 2.91
N LYS A 173 7.96 7.25 3.70
CA LYS A 173 8.24 8.66 3.33
C LYS A 173 9.73 8.93 3.10
N ARG A 174 10.64 8.25 3.82
CA ARG A 174 12.08 8.42 3.57
C ARG A 174 12.56 7.71 2.31
N ILE A 175 11.96 6.56 1.98
CA ILE A 175 12.22 5.85 0.71
C ILE A 175 11.69 6.67 -0.47
N CYS A 176 10.46 7.17 -0.36
CA CYS A 176 9.82 8.11 -1.28
C CYS A 176 10.78 9.26 -1.66
N ILE A 177 11.35 9.95 -0.66
CA ILE A 177 12.28 11.05 -0.89
C ILE A 177 13.50 10.61 -1.72
N VAL A 178 14.01 9.39 -1.56
CA VAL A 178 15.13 8.88 -2.37
C VAL A 178 14.70 8.68 -3.82
N ILE A 179 13.57 8.00 -4.04
CA ILE A 179 13.02 7.73 -5.38
C ILE A 179 12.78 9.05 -6.13
N TYR A 180 12.08 9.99 -5.49
CA TYR A 180 11.77 11.27 -6.12
C TYR A 180 12.99 12.19 -6.27
N TYR A 181 14.04 12.03 -5.46
CA TYR A 181 15.29 12.75 -5.67
C TYR A 181 16.00 12.33 -6.96
N VAL A 182 15.91 11.05 -7.33
CA VAL A 182 16.39 10.55 -8.63
C VAL A 182 15.48 11.02 -9.76
N LEU A 183 14.16 10.87 -9.63
CA LEU A 183 13.20 11.34 -10.65
C LEU A 183 13.35 12.84 -10.95
N ALA A 184 13.51 13.68 -9.92
CA ALA A 184 13.68 15.12 -10.11
C ALA A 184 14.95 15.49 -10.89
N LYS A 185 16.00 14.64 -10.81
CA LYS A 185 17.23 14.82 -11.60
C LYS A 185 17.04 14.37 -13.06
N MET A 186 16.17 13.38 -13.28
CA MET A 186 15.81 12.87 -14.62
C MET A 186 15.00 13.88 -15.41
N GLU A 187 14.04 14.54 -14.76
CA GLU A 187 13.14 15.50 -15.38
C GLU A 187 13.02 16.79 -14.56
N PRO A 188 13.95 17.74 -14.76
CA PRO A 188 13.88 19.04 -14.10
C PRO A 188 12.58 19.76 -14.47
N GLY A 189 11.76 20.12 -13.47
CA GLY A 189 10.49 20.83 -13.66
C GLY A 189 9.24 19.93 -13.60
N THR A 190 9.39 18.61 -13.60
CA THR A 190 8.26 17.73 -13.32
C THR A 190 8.05 17.63 -11.81
N HIS A 191 7.01 18.29 -11.29
CA HIS A 191 6.55 18.07 -9.93
C HIS A 191 5.92 16.67 -9.84
N PHE A 192 6.78 15.66 -9.69
CA PHE A 192 6.36 14.30 -9.40
C PHE A 192 5.92 14.20 -7.94
N LEU A 193 4.83 14.88 -7.59
CA LEU A 193 3.88 14.39 -6.60
C LEU A 193 2.66 13.95 -7.40
N ASN A 194 2.86 12.96 -8.28
CA ASN A 194 1.71 12.23 -8.79
C ASN A 194 1.16 11.46 -7.59
N THR A 195 0.16 12.05 -6.94
CA THR A 195 -0.85 11.29 -6.23
C THR A 195 -1.29 10.23 -7.21
N LEU A 196 -0.85 8.98 -7.02
CA LEU A 196 -1.46 7.85 -7.71
C LEU A 196 -2.95 8.03 -7.49
N VAL A 197 -3.71 8.26 -8.57
CA VAL A 197 -5.17 8.22 -8.50
C VAL A 197 -5.50 6.76 -8.27
N TYR A 198 -5.45 6.39 -7.00
CA TYR A 198 -5.65 5.05 -6.51
C TYR A 198 -7.10 4.95 -6.08
N GLN A 199 -7.88 4.20 -6.85
CA GLN A 199 -9.19 3.76 -6.37
C GLN A 199 -8.95 2.63 -5.37
N SER A 200 -9.20 2.92 -4.09
CA SER A 200 -8.99 1.97 -3.01
C SER A 200 -10.04 0.86 -3.05
N GLY A 201 -9.60 -0.38 -3.26
CA GLY A 201 -10.48 -1.55 -3.19
C GLY A 201 -11.05 -1.74 -1.78
N ALA A 202 -10.24 -1.48 -0.75
CA ALA A 202 -10.68 -1.42 0.64
C ALA A 202 -11.75 -0.35 0.87
N GLY A 203 -11.59 0.83 0.26
CA GLY A 203 -12.57 1.91 0.34
C GLY A 203 -13.91 1.49 -0.24
N ASP A 204 -13.89 0.91 -1.45
CA ASP A 204 -15.08 0.38 -2.11
C ASP A 204 -15.75 -0.73 -1.26
N PHE A 205 -14.96 -1.60 -0.63
CA PHE A 205 -15.46 -2.64 0.28
C PHE A 205 -16.14 -2.07 1.52
N LEU A 206 -15.51 -1.12 2.22
CA LEU A 206 -16.09 -0.51 3.42
C LEU A 206 -17.38 0.25 3.09
N ALA A 207 -17.39 0.95 1.96
CA ALA A 207 -18.56 1.66 1.48
C ALA A 207 -19.73 0.68 1.21
N HIS A 208 -19.44 -0.45 0.56
CA HIS A 208 -20.42 -1.52 0.33
C HIS A 208 -20.99 -2.11 1.63
N GLU A 209 -20.15 -2.47 2.59
CA GLU A 209 -20.62 -3.08 3.85
C GLU A 209 -21.38 -2.09 4.73
N ARG A 210 -21.04 -0.79 4.70
CA ARG A 210 -21.81 0.26 5.38
C ARG A 210 -23.23 0.33 4.83
N LEU A 211 -23.37 0.39 3.50
CA LEU A 211 -24.67 0.41 2.86
C LEU A 211 -25.48 -0.85 3.17
N ARG A 212 -24.83 -2.02 3.17
CA ARG A 212 -25.47 -3.28 3.53
C ARG A 212 -25.97 -3.28 4.97
N ILE A 213 -25.19 -2.79 5.93
CA ILE A 213 -25.59 -2.69 7.35
C ILE A 213 -26.74 -1.70 7.50
N GLU A 214 -26.64 -0.51 6.89
CA GLU A 214 -27.70 0.50 6.92
C GLU A 214 -28.99 -0.03 6.31
N LEU A 215 -28.88 -0.79 5.22
CA LEU A 215 -30.02 -1.46 4.62
C LEU A 215 -30.61 -2.52 5.56
N LEU A 216 -29.79 -3.37 6.17
CA LEU A 216 -30.26 -4.37 7.12
C LEU A 216 -30.87 -3.74 8.37
N LEU A 217 -30.43 -2.55 8.80
CA LEU A 217 -31.06 -1.81 9.90
C LEU A 217 -32.38 -1.15 9.47
N THR A 218 -32.45 -0.67 8.22
CA THR A 218 -33.65 -0.04 7.63
C THR A 218 -34.73 -1.07 7.34
N ILE A 219 -34.33 -2.24 6.83
CA ILE A 219 -35.18 -3.39 6.51
C ILE A 219 -35.40 -4.28 7.74
N GLY A 220 -34.51 -4.22 8.73
CA GLY A 220 -34.51 -5.01 9.97
C GLY A 220 -35.64 -4.70 10.94
N SER A 221 -36.61 -3.88 10.54
CA SER A 221 -37.94 -3.93 11.11
C SER A 221 -38.78 -5.10 10.58
N HIS A 222 -38.40 -5.80 9.48
CA HIS A 222 -39.21 -6.80 8.76
C HIS A 222 -38.50 -8.07 8.17
N VAL A 223 -37.17 -8.27 8.26
CA VAL A 223 -36.53 -9.43 7.58
C VAL A 223 -35.57 -10.22 8.49
N ASP A 224 -36.12 -11.22 9.18
CA ASP A 224 -35.38 -12.17 10.01
C ASP A 224 -35.11 -13.53 9.32
N SER A 225 -35.35 -13.69 8.00
CA SER A 225 -35.41 -15.05 7.42
C SER A 225 -34.81 -15.35 6.03
N GLU A 226 -34.24 -14.41 5.26
CA GLU A 226 -33.90 -14.73 3.84
C GLU A 226 -32.52 -14.27 3.33
N ILE A 227 -31.44 -14.48 4.08
CA ILE A 227 -30.08 -14.41 3.52
C ILE A 227 -29.64 -15.82 3.09
N ASN A 228 -29.59 -16.09 1.78
CA ASN A 228 -29.09 -17.36 1.24
C ASN A 228 -27.55 -17.42 1.32
N PRO A 229 -26.97 -18.30 2.17
CA PRO A 229 -25.52 -18.34 2.42
C PRO A 229 -24.70 -18.94 1.27
N ASN A 230 -25.33 -19.47 0.21
CA ASN A 230 -24.64 -20.19 -0.87
C ASN A 230 -24.36 -19.36 -2.14
N THR A 231 -24.53 -18.02 -2.10
CA THR A 231 -24.24 -17.20 -3.27
C THR A 231 -22.75 -16.81 -3.31
N PRO A 232 -22.01 -17.06 -4.41
CA PRO A 232 -20.58 -16.75 -4.47
C PRO A 232 -20.30 -15.25 -4.34
N PHE A 233 -19.33 -14.87 -3.51
CA PHE A 233 -18.88 -13.48 -3.26
C PHE A 233 -18.35 -12.73 -4.51
N TYR A 234 -18.16 -13.42 -5.64
CA TYR A 234 -17.65 -12.84 -6.87
C TYR A 234 -18.41 -13.35 -8.09
N ARG A 235 -19.50 -12.68 -8.47
CA ARG A 235 -19.92 -12.62 -9.89
C ARG A 235 -19.24 -11.42 -10.54
N ARG A 236 -18.84 -11.54 -11.82
CA ARG A 236 -18.60 -10.35 -12.65
C ARG A 236 -19.92 -9.58 -12.71
N ALA A 237 -19.98 -8.50 -11.95
CA ALA A 237 -21.13 -7.62 -11.86
C ALA A 237 -21.09 -6.63 -13.02
N ASN A 238 -22.07 -6.73 -13.92
CA ASN A 238 -22.21 -5.81 -15.06
C ASN A 238 -22.85 -4.48 -14.64
N SER A 239 -23.40 -4.43 -13.42
CA SER A 239 -23.89 -3.23 -12.76
C SER A 239 -23.50 -3.23 -11.27
N VAL A 240 -23.57 -2.06 -10.62
CA VAL A 240 -23.36 -1.97 -9.16
C VAL A 240 -24.46 -2.76 -8.41
N PHE A 241 -25.66 -2.88 -8.97
CA PHE A 241 -26.78 -3.66 -8.42
C PHE A 241 -26.50 -5.17 -8.29
N ASP A 242 -25.73 -5.74 -9.22
CA ASP A 242 -25.36 -7.16 -9.17
C ASP A 242 -24.40 -7.49 -8.01
N ARG A 243 -23.76 -6.48 -7.40
CA ARG A 243 -22.78 -6.66 -6.32
C ARG A 243 -23.43 -6.82 -4.96
N PHE A 244 -24.61 -6.23 -4.75
CA PHE A 244 -25.30 -6.23 -3.47
C PHE A 244 -26.13 -7.49 -3.23
N ASN A 245 -26.35 -8.31 -4.27
CA ASN A 245 -27.05 -9.60 -4.20
C ASN A 245 -28.43 -9.51 -3.48
N VAL A 246 -29.08 -8.35 -3.57
CA VAL A 246 -30.43 -8.10 -3.06
C VAL A 246 -31.40 -8.33 -4.21
N ASP A 247 -32.25 -9.34 -4.11
CA ASP A 247 -33.36 -9.53 -5.05
C ASP A 247 -34.42 -8.46 -4.80
N LEU A 248 -34.27 -7.32 -5.47
CA LEU A 248 -35.20 -6.19 -5.37
C LEU A 248 -36.64 -6.60 -5.68
N SER A 249 -36.85 -7.67 -6.47
CA SER A 249 -38.19 -8.17 -6.84
C SER A 249 -39.00 -8.64 -5.63
N ARG A 250 -38.32 -9.01 -4.53
CA ARG A 250 -38.91 -9.54 -3.29
C ARG A 250 -39.17 -8.49 -2.21
N LEU A 251 -38.69 -7.26 -2.42
CA LEU A 251 -38.95 -6.15 -1.50
C LEU A 251 -40.31 -5.52 -1.83
N ASP A 252 -41.04 -5.08 -0.79
CA ASP A 252 -42.21 -4.24 -0.97
C ASP A 252 -41.83 -2.89 -1.60
N SER A 253 -42.82 -2.18 -2.15
CA SER A 253 -42.60 -0.94 -2.89
C SER A 253 -41.99 0.18 -2.05
N GLU A 254 -42.30 0.25 -0.75
CA GLU A 254 -41.78 1.28 0.15
C GLU A 254 -40.31 1.01 0.45
N THR A 255 -39.98 -0.24 0.78
CA THR A 255 -38.61 -0.71 1.02
C THR A 255 -37.74 -0.59 -0.23
N ARG A 256 -38.28 -0.92 -1.40
CA ARG A 256 -37.57 -0.74 -2.69
C ARG A 256 -37.32 0.75 -2.98
N SER A 257 -38.27 1.63 -2.66
CA SER A 257 -38.10 3.06 -2.88
C SER A 257 -37.03 3.65 -1.97
N LYS A 258 -37.02 3.29 -0.67
CA LYS A 258 -35.97 3.68 0.29
C LYS A 258 -34.60 3.14 -0.10
N TYR A 259 -34.52 1.91 -0.61
CA TYR A 259 -33.28 1.33 -1.15
C TYR A 259 -32.73 2.18 -2.32
N MET A 260 -33.59 2.59 -3.25
CA MET A 260 -33.17 3.40 -4.41
C MET A 260 -32.84 4.86 -4.05
N GLU A 261 -33.32 5.35 -2.91
CA GLU A 261 -32.96 6.67 -2.36
C GLU A 261 -31.60 6.61 -1.67
N LEU A 262 -31.41 5.68 -0.72
CA LEU A 262 -30.12 5.41 -0.07
C LEU A 262 -29.01 5.12 -1.08
N PHE A 263 -29.32 4.35 -2.13
CA PHE A 263 -28.37 4.06 -3.19
C PHE A 263 -27.99 5.30 -4.02
N ARG A 264 -28.94 6.21 -4.28
CA ARG A 264 -28.66 7.48 -4.98
C ARG A 264 -27.82 8.43 -4.14
N ASP A 265 -28.11 8.51 -2.85
CA ASP A 265 -27.31 9.30 -1.90
C ASP A 265 -25.90 8.71 -1.77
N PHE A 266 -25.78 7.38 -1.77
CA PHE A 266 -24.50 6.67 -1.78
C PHE A 266 -23.71 6.89 -3.09
N GLU A 267 -24.34 6.80 -4.27
CA GLU A 267 -23.68 7.14 -5.54
C GLU A 267 -23.19 8.60 -5.54
N TRP A 268 -23.96 9.50 -4.91
CA TRP A 268 -23.59 10.89 -4.73
C TRP A 268 -22.41 11.06 -3.75
N GLU A 269 -22.39 10.35 -2.63
CA GLU A 269 -21.27 10.38 -1.68
C GLU A 269 -20.00 9.76 -2.26
N VAL A 270 -20.09 8.61 -2.95
CA VAL A 270 -18.95 7.97 -3.62
C VAL A 270 -18.42 8.88 -4.73
N LYS A 271 -19.30 9.55 -5.47
CA LYS A 271 -18.91 10.58 -6.44
C LYS A 271 -18.27 11.80 -5.76
N GLY A 272 -18.80 12.21 -4.60
CA GLY A 272 -18.22 13.25 -3.76
C GLY A 272 -16.86 12.86 -3.18
N PHE A 273 -16.61 11.59 -2.86
CA PHE A 273 -15.31 11.05 -2.45
C PHE A 273 -14.33 11.00 -3.62
N ARG A 274 -14.81 10.66 -4.83
CA ARG A 274 -14.02 10.75 -6.08
C ARG A 274 -13.62 12.20 -6.38
N ASP A 275 -14.53 13.14 -6.19
CA ASP A 275 -14.31 14.57 -6.46
C ASP A 275 -13.52 15.26 -5.34
N LYS A 276 -13.56 14.73 -4.11
CA LYS A 276 -12.76 15.18 -2.95
C LYS A 276 -11.36 14.55 -2.88
N GLY A 277 -10.90 13.91 -3.95
CA GLY A 277 -9.46 13.65 -4.18
C GLY A 277 -8.69 14.96 -4.42
N VAL A 278 -8.83 15.93 -3.51
CA VAL A 278 -8.25 17.26 -3.59
C VAL A 278 -6.84 17.25 -3.01
N SER A 279 -5.91 17.56 -3.93
CA SER A 279 -4.55 18.11 -3.80
C SER A 279 -3.49 17.29 -3.07
#